data_AF-A0A4Q5QNU8-F1
#
_entry.id   AF-A0A4Q5QNU8-F1
#
_cell.length_a   1.000
_cell.length_b   1.000
_cell.length_c   1.000
_cell.angle_alpha   90.00
_cell.angle_beta   90.00
_cell.angle_gamma   90.00
#
_symmetry.space_group_name_H-M   'P 1'
#
loop_
_entity.id
_entity.type
_entity.pdbx_description
1 polymer ?
#
loop_
_entity_poly.entity_id
_entity_poly.type
_entity_poly.pdbx_seq_one_letter_code
_entity_poly.pdbx_strand_id
1 'polypeptide(L)'
;MKRPALIPEEVDTSHLTDERRRDRDAVIRTGQPAFGERWQSLLGAALSLAAGRRYGPQQINHWLAGTRPVPDAVATALRTIGPQLASELERRATELRLLWMPDT
;
A
#
# COMPACT_ATOMS: atom_id res chain seq x y z
N MET A 1 21.59 -8.17 7.43
CA MET A 1 20.34 -8.27 8.20
C MET A 1 19.21 -7.62 7.40
N LYS A 2 18.13 -8.35 7.07
CA LYS A 2 16.90 -7.72 6.57
C LYS A 2 16.21 -7.07 7.77
N ARG A 3 16.01 -5.75 7.76
CA ARG A 3 15.18 -5.08 8.78
C ARG A 3 13.75 -5.67 8.71
N PRO A 4 13.12 -5.98 9.85
CA PRO A 4 11.72 -6.40 9.86
C PRO A 4 10.83 -5.30 9.27
N ALA A 5 9.69 -5.72 8.71
CA ALA A 5 8.69 -4.78 8.19
C ALA A 5 8.21 -3.87 9.34
N LEU A 6 8.09 -2.57 9.06
CA LEU A 6 7.63 -1.59 10.04
C LEU A 6 6.13 -1.79 10.33
N ILE A 7 5.73 -1.83 11.60
CA ILE A 7 4.32 -1.80 12.02
C ILE A 7 3.87 -0.34 11.99
N PRO A 8 2.99 0.09 11.06
CA PRO A 8 2.69 1.51 10.88
C PRO A 8 2.02 2.18 12.08
N GLU A 9 1.29 1.42 12.89
CA GLU A 9 0.55 1.92 14.06
C GLU A 9 1.47 2.33 15.22
N GLU A 10 2.68 1.78 15.29
CA GLU A 10 3.63 2.01 16.37
C GLU A 10 4.59 3.19 16.10
N VAL A 11 4.47 3.84 14.93
CA VAL A 11 5.38 4.90 14.51
C VAL A 11 4.95 6.24 15.09
N ASP A 12 5.82 6.90 15.85
CA ASP A 12 5.62 8.30 16.21
C ASP A 12 5.68 9.19 14.96
N THR A 13 4.56 9.85 14.68
CA THR A 13 4.39 10.77 13.55
C THR A 13 3.98 12.17 13.99
N SER A 14 4.12 12.49 15.28
CA SER A 14 3.75 13.80 15.85
C SER A 14 4.45 14.96 15.13
N HIS A 15 5.69 14.74 14.72
CA HIS A 15 6.54 15.69 13.99
C HIS A 15 6.15 15.93 12.51
N LEU A 16 5.23 15.13 11.94
CA LEU A 16 4.81 15.31 10.55
C LEU A 16 3.84 16.47 10.39
N THR A 17 3.79 17.04 9.19
CA THR A 17 2.69 17.94 8.79
C THR A 17 1.44 17.11 8.46
N ASP A 18 0.26 17.74 8.46
CA ASP A 18 -1.00 17.05 8.15
C ASP A 18 -1.02 16.51 6.73
N GLU A 19 -0.43 17.23 5.78
CA GLU A 19 -0.25 16.75 4.41
C GLU A 19 0.58 15.47 4.36
N ARG A 20 1.74 15.45 5.02
CA ARG A 20 2.60 14.26 5.08
C ARG A 20 1.93 13.08 5.78
N ARG A 21 1.12 13.34 6.82
CA ARG A 21 0.30 12.30 7.45
C ARG A 21 -0.72 11.73 6.47
N ARG A 22 -1.44 12.58 5.73
CA ARG A 22 -2.42 12.12 4.72
C ARG A 22 -1.77 11.27 3.62
N ASP A 23 -0.62 11.67 3.09
CA ASP A 23 0.05 10.89 2.04
C ASP A 23 0.56 9.55 2.55
N ARG A 24 1.13 9.54 3.76
CA ARG A 24 1.53 8.31 4.45
C ARG A 24 0.33 7.38 4.64
N ASP A 25 -0.78 7.90 5.11
CA ASP A 25 -1.98 7.12 5.36
C ASP A 25 -2.58 6.58 4.06
N ALA A 26 -2.50 7.33 2.95
CA ALA A 26 -2.91 6.83 1.64
C ALA A 26 -2.08 5.61 1.19
N VAL A 27 -0.76 5.61 1.43
CA VAL A 27 0.11 4.45 1.16
C VAL A 27 -0.33 3.25 2.00
N ILE A 28 -0.55 3.45 3.31
CA ILE A 28 -0.95 2.38 4.23
C ILE A 28 -2.31 1.81 3.87
N ARG A 29 -3.32 2.68 3.73
CA ARG A 29 -4.72 2.32 3.48
C ARG A 29 -4.95 1.77 2.08
N THR A 30 -4.02 1.94 1.15
CA THR A 30 -4.02 1.25 -0.14
C THR A 30 -3.32 -0.10 -0.03
N GLY A 31 -2.13 -0.13 0.58
CA GLY A 31 -1.30 -1.32 0.63
C GLY A 31 -1.87 -2.45 1.48
N GLN A 32 -2.22 -2.18 2.73
CA GLN A 32 -2.67 -3.21 3.67
C GLN A 32 -3.92 -3.97 3.16
N PRO A 33 -5.01 -3.31 2.72
CA PRO A 33 -6.17 -4.04 2.23
C PRO A 33 -5.90 -4.81 0.93
N ALA A 34 -5.08 -4.25 0.04
CA ALA A 34 -4.81 -4.86 -1.27
C ALA A 34 -3.93 -6.12 -1.20
N PHE A 35 -3.02 -6.20 -0.22
CA PHE A 35 -1.95 -7.20 -0.23
C PHE A 35 -1.72 -7.92 1.11
N GLY A 36 -2.45 -7.57 2.17
CA GLY A 36 -2.36 -8.21 3.48
C GLY A 36 -1.06 -7.89 4.25
N GLU A 37 -0.65 -8.79 5.16
CA GLU A 37 0.47 -8.55 6.08
C GLU A 37 1.80 -8.18 5.40
N ARG A 38 2.07 -8.75 4.22
CA ARG A 38 3.33 -8.55 3.48
C ARG A 38 3.19 -7.51 2.36
N TRP A 39 2.32 -6.52 2.55
CA TRP A 39 1.94 -5.57 1.50
C TRP A 39 3.07 -4.69 0.97
N GLN A 40 4.06 -4.31 1.79
CA GLN A 40 5.04 -3.28 1.42
C GLN A 40 5.83 -3.63 0.14
N SER A 41 6.22 -4.89 -0.03
CA SER A 41 6.94 -5.35 -1.22
C SER A 41 6.05 -5.40 -2.47
N LEU A 42 4.81 -5.85 -2.30
CA LEU A 42 3.84 -5.96 -3.40
C LEU A 42 3.36 -4.59 -3.86
N LEU A 43 3.07 -3.68 -2.92
CA LEU A 43 2.75 -2.30 -3.24
C LEU A 43 3.94 -1.60 -3.91
N GLY A 44 5.17 -1.81 -3.43
CA GLY A 44 6.37 -1.28 -4.08
C GLY A 44 6.49 -1.71 -5.54
N ALA A 45 6.21 -2.97 -5.85
CA ALA A 45 6.17 -3.47 -7.22
C ALA A 45 5.06 -2.82 -8.06
N ALA A 46 3.84 -2.72 -7.53
CA ALA A 46 2.70 -2.10 -8.22
C ALA A 46 2.95 -0.61 -8.51
N LEU A 47 3.45 0.13 -7.52
CA LEU A 47 3.85 1.53 -7.67
C LEU A 47 4.98 1.68 -8.70
N SER A 48 5.90 0.71 -8.76
CA SER A 48 7.01 0.78 -9.68
C SER A 48 6.57 0.71 -11.14
N LEU A 49 5.60 -0.16 -11.41
CA LEU A 49 4.97 -0.29 -12.72
C LEU A 49 4.19 0.98 -13.08
N ALA A 50 3.37 1.48 -12.17
CA ALA A 50 2.50 2.62 -12.43
C ALA A 50 3.26 3.95 -12.58
N ALA A 51 4.32 4.16 -11.80
CA ALA A 51 5.08 5.41 -11.83
C ALA A 51 6.29 5.39 -12.78
N GLY A 52 6.60 4.25 -13.42
CA GLY A 52 7.77 4.09 -14.29
C GLY A 52 9.12 4.22 -13.57
N ARG A 53 9.17 4.06 -12.24
CA ARG A 53 10.39 4.14 -11.44
C ARG A 53 10.39 3.12 -10.31
N ARG A 54 11.54 2.58 -9.95
CA ARG A 54 11.63 1.54 -8.92
C ARG A 54 11.35 2.09 -7.51
N TYR A 55 10.46 1.42 -6.79
CA TYR A 55 10.20 1.60 -5.37
C TYR A 55 10.44 0.30 -4.61
N GLY A 56 11.49 0.28 -3.79
CA GLY A 56 11.82 -0.85 -2.94
C GLY A 56 11.11 -0.80 -1.57
N PRO A 57 11.04 -1.93 -0.85
CA PRO A 57 10.47 -2.00 0.50
C PRO A 57 11.11 -1.01 1.49
N GLN A 58 12.41 -0.72 1.31
CA GLN A 58 13.11 0.24 2.16
C GLN A 58 12.62 1.67 1.94
N GLN A 59 12.26 2.05 0.71
CA GLN A 59 11.68 3.38 0.44
C GLN A 59 10.29 3.49 1.04
N ILE A 60 9.47 2.43 0.93
CA ILE A 60 8.16 2.34 1.59
C ILE A 60 8.33 2.54 3.10
N ASN A 61 9.26 1.81 3.73
CA ASN A 61 9.56 1.96 5.16
C ASN A 61 9.97 3.38 5.55
N HIS A 62 10.72 4.10 4.70
CA HIS A 62 11.06 5.48 4.99
C HIS A 62 9.85 6.41 5.02
N TRP A 63 8.87 6.17 4.14
CA TRP A 63 7.60 6.91 4.12
C TRP A 63 6.74 6.57 5.33
N LEU A 64 6.64 5.29 5.67
CA LEU A 64 5.88 4.83 6.84
C LEU A 64 6.47 5.35 8.15
N ALA A 65 7.80 5.42 8.24
CA ALA A 65 8.50 5.95 9.39
C ALA A 65 8.46 7.49 9.47
N GLY A 66 7.89 8.19 8.48
CA GLY A 66 7.92 9.65 8.41
C GLY A 66 9.30 10.26 8.12
N THR A 67 10.35 9.43 8.02
CA THR A 67 11.75 9.87 7.81
C THR A 67 11.99 10.48 6.44
N ARG A 68 11.17 10.15 5.44
CA ARG A 68 11.17 10.79 4.12
C ARG A 68 9.74 11.02 3.65
N PRO A 69 9.46 12.15 2.97
CA PRO A 69 8.15 12.38 2.40
C PRO A 69 7.83 11.38 1.29
N VAL A 70 6.54 11.10 1.12
CA VAL A 70 6.01 10.39 -0.04
C VAL A 70 6.19 11.30 -1.26
N PRO A 71 6.83 10.85 -2.35
CA PRO A 71 6.95 11.65 -3.57
C PRO A 71 5.60 11.86 -4.26
N ASP A 72 5.38 13.01 -4.90
CA ASP A 72 4.14 13.30 -5.65
C ASP A 72 3.81 12.24 -6.71
N ALA A 73 4.84 11.69 -7.36
CA ALA A 73 4.69 10.60 -8.32
C ALA A 73 4.02 9.34 -7.72
N VAL A 74 4.19 9.10 -6.41
CA VAL A 74 3.50 8.02 -5.69
C VAL A 74 2.04 8.36 -5.48
N ALA A 75 1.69 9.60 -5.12
CA ALA A 75 0.30 10.02 -4.97
C ALA A 75 -0.47 9.88 -6.30
N THR A 76 0.14 10.23 -7.42
CA THR A 76 -0.43 10.00 -8.76
C THR A 76 -0.57 8.51 -9.05
N ALA A 77 0.48 7.70 -8.80
CA ALA A 77 0.44 6.27 -9.03
C ALA A 77 -0.63 5.56 -8.17
N LEU A 78 -0.81 5.96 -6.90
CA LEU A 78 -1.84 5.45 -6.01
C LEU A 78 -3.25 5.74 -6.55
N ARG A 79 -3.49 6.94 -7.10
CA ARG A 79 -4.76 7.28 -7.75
C ARG A 79 -5.04 6.42 -8.99
N THR A 80 -3.99 6.01 -9.71
CA THR A 80 -4.11 5.11 -10.86
C THR A 80 -4.39 3.67 -10.45
N ILE A 81 -3.62 3.11 -9.50
CA ILE A 81 -3.72 1.69 -9.15
C ILE A 81 -4.83 1.40 -8.13
N GLY A 82 -5.21 2.37 -7.29
CA GLY A 82 -6.19 2.18 -6.22
C GLY A 82 -7.51 1.58 -6.69
N PRO A 83 -8.18 2.18 -7.70
CA PRO A 83 -9.42 1.64 -8.26
C PRO A 83 -9.24 0.23 -8.85
N GLN A 84 -8.11 -0.04 -9.51
CA GLN A 84 -7.80 -1.34 -10.10
C GLN A 84 -7.66 -2.42 -9.01
N LEU A 85 -6.95 -2.10 -7.93
CA LEU A 85 -6.81 -2.99 -6.77
C LEU A 85 -8.15 -3.26 -6.10
N ALA A 86 -9.01 -2.25 -5.97
CA ALA A 86 -10.36 -2.42 -5.42
C ALA A 86 -11.20 -3.38 -6.27
N SER A 87 -11.25 -3.16 -7.59
CA SER A 87 -11.97 -4.05 -8.51
C SER A 87 -11.43 -5.48 -8.49
N GLU A 88 -10.12 -5.66 -8.37
CA GLU A 88 -9.51 -6.99 -8.27
C GLU A 88 -9.88 -7.69 -6.96
N LEU A 89 -9.95 -6.97 -5.84
CA LEU A 89 -10.42 -7.52 -4.57
C LEU A 89 -11.89 -7.94 -4.63
N GLU A 90 -12.76 -7.13 -5.25
CA GLU A 90 -14.17 -7.45 -5.45
C GLU A 90 -14.36 -8.69 -6.33
N ARG A 91 -13.57 -8.79 -7.41
CA ARG A 91 -13.55 -9.95 -8.30
C ARG A 91 -13.16 -11.21 -7.53
N ARG A 92 -12.05 -11.19 -6.78
CA ARG A 92 -11.60 -12.32 -5.95
C ARG A 92 -12.61 -12.69 -4.88
N ALA A 93 -13.23 -11.70 -4.23
CA ALA A 93 -14.26 -11.94 -3.24
C ALA A 93 -15.47 -12.66 -3.87
N THR A 94 -15.85 -12.29 -5.09
CA THR A 94 -16.91 -12.96 -5.85
C THR A 94 -16.54 -14.41 -6.17
N GLU A 95 -15.33 -14.66 -6.66
CA GLU A 95 -14.84 -16.01 -6.96
C GLU A 95 -14.82 -16.92 -5.73
N LEU A 96 -14.34 -16.39 -4.59
CA LEU A 96 -14.35 -17.12 -3.33
C LEU A 96 -15.77 -17.46 -2.89
N ARG A 97 -16.72 -16.54 -3.00
CA ARG A 97 -18.12 -16.83 -2.66
C ARG A 97 -18.69 -17.95 -3.51
N LEU A 98 -18.45 -17.92 -4.83
CA LEU A 98 -18.94 -18.94 -5.76
C LEU A 98 -18.36 -20.33 -5.45
N LEU A 99 -17.10 -20.41 -5.05
CA LEU A 99 -16.45 -21.69 -4.69
C LEU A 99 -17.12 -22.39 -3.50
N TRP A 100 -17.65 -21.62 -2.56
CA TRP A 100 -18.25 -22.13 -1.32
C TRP A 100 -19.79 -22.05 -1.32
N MET A 101 -20.41 -21.74 -2.46
CA MET A 101 -21.87 -21.86 -2.56
C MET A 101 -22.23 -23.35 -2.47
N PRO A 102 -23.21 -23.72 -1.62
CA PRO A 102 -23.68 -25.10 -1.58
C PRO A 102 -24.32 -25.45 -2.93
N ASP A 103 -24.08 -26.68 -3.40
CA ASP A 103 -24.83 -27.24 -4.52
C ASP A 103 -26.32 -27.29 -4.13
N THR A 104 -27.12 -26.38 -4.69
CA THR A 104 -28.59 -26.41 -4.60
C THR A 104 -29.19 -27.55 -5.40
#